data_AF-A0A9D7DDI7-F1
#
_entry.id   AF-A0A9D7DDI7-F1
#
_cell.length_a   1.000
_cell.length_b   1.000
_cell.length_c   1.000
_cell.angle_alpha   90.00
_cell.angle_beta   90.00
_cell.angle_gamma   90.00
#
_symmetry.space_group_name_H-M   'P 1'
#
loop_
_entity.id
_entity.type
_entity.pdbx_description
1 polymer ?
#
loop_
_entity_poly.entity_id
_entity_poly.type
_entity_poly.pdbx_seq_one_letter_code
_entity_poly.pdbx_strand_id
1 'polypeptide(L)'
;MAPYEIPFIEGYRNSRGGGNAYVVPPTWEPRTTAEWEEVQAVVVTWTSFEGILKQIVRYAKDECEVIIACEDQNAVIADLNSTSNGGPLPNLDNISFLEVPFNSIWGRDYGAESMYKNEVDSLFLLDWIYNRPRPEDDAMPLTIANFLGLPIFATSEAPYDIVHTGGNSWPMALERRSAVTWSMMRTDPMENSTRP
;
A
#
# COMPACT_ATOMS: atom_id res chain seq x y z
N MET A 1 -0.27 2.72 19.84
CA MET A 1 0.98 3.39 20.21
C MET A 1 1.31 3.02 21.64
N ALA A 2 2.55 2.64 21.92
CA ALA A 2 3.02 2.34 23.27
C ALA A 2 3.42 3.63 24.02
N PRO A 3 3.33 3.68 25.37
CA PRO A 3 3.61 4.91 26.12
C PRO A 3 5.00 5.52 25.91
N TYR A 4 6.00 4.69 25.56
CA TYR A 4 7.37 5.15 25.30
C TYR A 4 7.56 5.77 23.91
N GLU A 5 6.61 5.60 22.97
CA GLU A 5 6.69 6.17 21.62
C GLU A 5 6.20 7.63 21.57
N ILE A 6 5.33 8.02 22.52
CA ILE A 6 4.67 9.34 22.58
C ILE A 6 5.65 10.52 22.45
N PRO A 7 6.81 10.58 23.14
CA PRO A 7 7.72 11.72 23.07
C PRO A 7 8.33 11.98 21.69
N PHE A 8 8.36 10.97 20.82
CA PHE A 8 8.98 11.07 19.50
C PHE A 8 8.00 11.54 18.41
N ILE A 9 6.69 11.43 18.66
CA ILE A 9 5.64 11.69 17.65
C ILE A 9 5.62 13.14 17.16
N GLU A 10 5.83 14.12 18.05
CA GLU A 10 5.80 15.53 17.63
C GLU A 10 6.96 15.86 16.67
N GLY A 11 8.18 15.45 17.03
CA GLY A 11 9.36 15.63 16.16
C GLY A 11 9.22 14.87 14.84
N TYR A 12 8.71 13.63 14.88
CA TYR A 12 8.47 12.82 13.70
C TYR A 12 7.38 13.43 12.78
N ARG A 13 6.21 13.84 13.31
CA ARG A 13 5.16 14.51 12.53
C ARG A 13 5.70 15.76 11.84
N ASN A 14 6.45 16.58 12.57
CA ASN A 14 7.02 17.83 12.05
C ASN A 14 8.21 17.60 11.09
N SER A 15 8.72 16.37 10.99
CA SER A 15 9.81 16.00 10.06
C SER A 15 9.31 15.59 8.67
N ARG A 16 8.01 15.31 8.51
CA ARG A 16 7.43 14.89 7.24
C ARG A 16 7.22 16.08 6.31
N GLY A 17 7.67 15.94 5.06
CA GLY A 17 7.31 16.83 3.94
C GLY A 17 6.48 16.08 2.91
N GLY A 18 5.56 16.77 2.22
CA GLY A 18 4.63 16.14 1.26
C GLY A 18 5.28 15.55 0.00
N GLY A 19 6.57 15.82 -0.25
CA GLY A 19 7.26 15.32 -1.45
C GLY A 19 6.58 15.78 -2.73
N ASN A 20 6.21 14.83 -3.60
CA ASN A 20 5.44 15.08 -4.82
C ASN A 20 3.92 14.83 -4.64
N ALA A 21 3.44 14.57 -3.43
CA ALA A 21 2.04 14.29 -3.16
C ALA A 21 1.17 15.56 -3.16
N TYR A 22 -0.11 15.41 -3.48
CA TYR A 22 -1.10 16.47 -3.31
C TYR A 22 -1.43 16.65 -1.83
N VAL A 23 -0.97 17.76 -1.25
CA VAL A 23 -1.20 18.12 0.18
C VAL A 23 -2.49 18.90 0.44
N VAL A 24 -3.22 19.26 -0.63
CA VAL A 24 -4.55 19.88 -0.56
C VAL A 24 -5.61 18.83 -0.91
N PRO A 25 -6.68 18.65 -0.10
CA PRO A 25 -7.74 17.70 -0.38
C PRO A 25 -8.37 17.86 -1.77
N PRO A 26 -8.88 16.77 -2.38
CA PRO A 26 -9.59 16.84 -3.65
C PRO A 26 -10.83 17.75 -3.57
N THR A 27 -11.13 18.45 -4.66
CA THR A 27 -12.32 19.30 -4.81
C THR A 27 -13.60 18.54 -5.19
N TRP A 28 -13.52 17.21 -5.22
CA TRP A 28 -14.57 16.25 -5.58
C TRP A 28 -14.77 15.27 -4.43
N GLU A 29 -15.95 14.68 -4.31
CA GLU A 29 -16.27 13.71 -3.25
C GLU A 29 -15.57 12.37 -3.52
N PRO A 30 -14.64 11.92 -2.64
CA PRO A 30 -13.89 10.71 -2.88
C PRO A 30 -14.62 9.44 -2.43
N ARG A 31 -14.51 8.38 -3.23
CA ARG A 31 -14.93 7.03 -2.84
C ARG A 31 -13.72 6.18 -2.46
N THR A 32 -13.74 5.56 -1.30
CA THR A 32 -12.79 4.49 -0.93
C THR A 32 -13.29 3.14 -1.47
N THR A 33 -12.37 2.25 -1.84
CA THR A 33 -12.69 0.85 -2.12
C THR A 33 -13.09 0.09 -0.86
N ALA A 34 -13.89 -0.96 -1.03
CA ALA A 34 -13.99 -2.05 -0.09
C ALA A 34 -13.00 -3.18 -0.45
N GLU A 35 -12.51 -3.90 0.56
CA GLU A 35 -11.55 -5.01 0.43
C GLU A 35 -12.01 -6.16 -0.51
N TRP A 36 -13.31 -6.26 -0.79
CA TRP A 36 -13.91 -7.30 -1.63
C TRP A 36 -14.21 -6.86 -3.08
N GLU A 37 -13.74 -5.69 -3.51
CA GLU A 37 -13.73 -5.29 -4.92
C GLU A 37 -12.61 -6.05 -5.70
N GLU A 38 -12.26 -5.63 -6.91
CA GLU A 38 -11.20 -6.25 -7.73
C GLU A 38 -9.81 -5.62 -7.47
N VAL A 39 -8.77 -6.43 -7.30
CA VAL A 39 -7.40 -5.99 -6.91
C VAL A 39 -6.43 -6.08 -8.09
N GLN A 40 -5.80 -4.97 -8.52
CA GLN A 40 -4.66 -5.04 -9.46
C GLN A 40 -3.38 -5.56 -8.81
N ALA A 41 -3.03 -5.09 -7.61
CA ALA A 41 -1.78 -5.42 -6.94
C ALA A 41 -1.91 -5.53 -5.41
N VAL A 42 -1.17 -6.46 -4.81
CA VAL A 42 -0.98 -6.61 -3.35
C VAL A 42 0.47 -6.28 -2.98
N VAL A 43 0.67 -5.40 -2.00
CA VAL A 43 2.01 -5.05 -1.50
C VAL A 43 2.37 -5.89 -0.28
N VAL A 44 3.55 -6.52 -0.30
CA VAL A 44 4.07 -7.34 0.80
C VAL A 44 5.47 -6.88 1.19
N THR A 45 5.68 -6.55 2.47
CA THR A 45 7.01 -6.22 3.00
C THR A 45 7.74 -7.48 3.45
N TRP A 46 8.79 -7.86 2.74
CA TRP A 46 9.55 -9.09 3.00
C TRP A 46 10.56 -8.91 4.13
N THR A 47 10.20 -9.42 5.31
CA THR A 47 11.06 -9.36 6.50
C THR A 47 10.76 -10.53 7.44
N SER A 48 9.96 -10.35 8.48
CA SER A 48 9.62 -11.42 9.43
C SER A 48 8.61 -12.42 8.83
N PHE A 49 8.52 -13.62 9.42
CA PHE A 49 7.52 -14.63 9.05
C PHE A 49 7.51 -15.02 7.55
N GLU A 50 8.69 -15.05 6.91
CA GLU A 50 8.91 -15.42 5.49
C GLU A 50 8.12 -16.65 5.03
N GLY A 51 7.93 -17.65 5.91
CA GLY A 51 7.14 -18.83 5.59
C GLY A 51 5.64 -18.57 5.39
N ILE A 52 5.07 -17.59 6.10
CA ILE A 52 3.71 -17.09 5.87
C ILE A 52 3.71 -16.21 4.63
N LEU A 53 4.68 -15.29 4.50
CA LEU A 53 4.79 -14.40 3.34
C LEU A 53 4.88 -15.18 2.02
N LYS A 54 5.72 -16.22 1.94
CA LYS A 54 5.83 -17.11 0.78
C LYS A 54 4.51 -17.79 0.42
N GLN A 55 3.70 -18.16 1.40
CA GLN A 55 2.37 -18.73 1.15
C GLN A 55 1.37 -17.67 0.68
N ILE A 56 1.41 -16.45 1.24
CA ILE A 56 0.61 -15.30 0.74
C ILE A 56 0.97 -15.02 -0.72
N VAL A 57 2.25 -14.79 -1.02
CA VAL A 57 2.74 -14.53 -2.38
C VAL A 57 2.32 -15.64 -3.33
N ARG A 58 2.45 -16.92 -2.94
CA ARG A 58 2.07 -18.08 -3.76
C ARG A 58 0.63 -18.08 -4.22
N TYR A 59 -0.33 -17.69 -3.36
CA TYR A 59 -1.75 -17.68 -3.74
C TYR A 59 -2.17 -16.34 -4.35
N ALA A 60 -1.61 -15.21 -3.91
CA ALA A 60 -1.96 -13.89 -4.42
C ALA A 60 -1.53 -13.68 -5.89
N LYS A 61 -0.37 -14.22 -6.29
CA LYS A 61 0.21 -14.07 -7.66
C LYS A 61 -0.62 -14.69 -8.79
N ASP A 62 -1.61 -15.52 -8.44
CA ASP A 62 -2.48 -16.19 -9.41
C ASP A 62 -3.79 -15.39 -9.62
N GLU A 63 -4.08 -14.44 -8.73
CA GLU A 63 -5.25 -13.54 -8.78
C GLU A 63 -4.87 -12.10 -9.21
N CYS A 64 -3.69 -11.60 -8.80
CA CYS A 64 -3.24 -10.22 -9.02
C CYS A 64 -1.71 -10.09 -9.06
N GLU A 65 -1.18 -8.89 -9.34
CA GLU A 65 0.26 -8.60 -9.18
C GLU A 65 0.65 -8.59 -7.69
N VAL A 66 1.84 -9.08 -7.37
CA VAL A 66 2.39 -9.05 -6.01
C VAL A 66 3.67 -8.22 -6.00
N ILE A 67 3.62 -7.06 -5.35
CA ILE A 67 4.75 -6.15 -5.21
C ILE A 67 5.43 -6.45 -3.88
N ILE A 68 6.64 -6.98 -3.94
CA ILE A 68 7.43 -7.34 -2.77
C ILE A 68 8.42 -6.20 -2.47
N ALA A 69 8.18 -5.50 -1.37
CA ALA A 69 9.12 -4.54 -0.81
C ALA A 69 10.19 -5.29 0.01
N CYS A 70 11.47 -5.15 -0.34
CA CYS A 70 12.57 -5.94 0.23
C CYS A 70 13.89 -5.15 0.34
N GLU A 71 14.86 -5.67 1.10
CA GLU A 71 16.22 -5.11 1.15
C GLU A 71 17.12 -5.58 0.00
N ASP A 72 16.97 -6.84 -0.45
CA ASP A 72 17.70 -7.45 -1.56
C ASP A 72 16.77 -8.42 -2.31
N GLN A 73 16.48 -8.12 -3.59
CA GLN A 73 15.61 -8.96 -4.42
C GLN A 73 16.18 -10.38 -4.61
N ASN A 74 17.51 -10.55 -4.60
CA ASN A 74 18.15 -11.84 -4.86
C ASN A 74 17.96 -12.81 -3.70
N ALA A 75 17.99 -12.30 -2.47
CA ALA A 75 17.63 -13.05 -1.27
C ALA A 75 16.17 -13.54 -1.33
N VAL A 76 15.22 -12.64 -1.67
CA VAL A 76 13.80 -13.02 -1.84
C VAL A 76 13.61 -14.06 -2.95
N ILE A 77 14.26 -13.87 -4.10
CA ILE A 77 14.22 -14.83 -5.22
C ILE A 77 14.76 -16.19 -4.78
N ALA A 78 15.83 -16.25 -3.97
CA ALA A 78 16.34 -17.50 -3.41
C ALA A 78 15.33 -18.15 -2.46
N ASP A 79 14.67 -17.38 -1.60
CA ASP A 79 13.65 -17.90 -0.68
C ASP A 79 12.40 -18.42 -1.39
N LEU A 80 11.90 -17.69 -2.39
CA LEU A 80 10.75 -18.10 -3.22
C LEU A 80 11.05 -19.40 -3.99
N ASN A 81 12.29 -19.55 -4.47
CA ASN A 81 12.77 -20.78 -5.14
C ASN A 81 13.25 -21.89 -4.18
N SER A 82 13.32 -21.63 -2.87
CA SER A 82 13.75 -22.64 -1.90
C SER A 82 12.74 -23.78 -1.74
N THR A 83 13.20 -24.97 -1.31
CA THR A 83 12.32 -26.09 -0.95
C THR A 83 11.60 -25.90 0.40
N SER A 84 12.02 -24.91 1.19
CA SER A 84 11.41 -24.55 2.47
C SER A 84 10.03 -23.93 2.32
N ASN A 85 9.26 -23.93 3.40
CA ASN A 85 7.97 -23.22 3.51
C ASN A 85 6.99 -23.54 2.37
N GLY A 86 6.82 -24.83 2.08
CA GLY A 86 5.88 -25.34 1.07
C GLY A 86 6.48 -25.59 -0.32
N GLY A 87 7.80 -25.54 -0.49
CA GLY A 87 8.48 -25.81 -1.76
C GLY A 87 8.69 -24.57 -2.64
N PRO A 88 9.38 -24.70 -3.79
CA PRO A 88 9.56 -23.58 -4.72
C PRO A 88 8.22 -23.07 -5.27
N LEU A 89 8.17 -21.82 -5.69
CA LEU A 89 7.10 -21.35 -6.59
C LEU A 89 7.36 -21.89 -8.02
N PRO A 90 6.32 -22.13 -8.83
CA PRO A 90 6.48 -22.70 -10.18
C PRO A 90 7.10 -21.71 -11.18
N ASN A 91 6.82 -20.42 -11.00
CA ASN A 91 7.38 -19.27 -11.70
C ASN A 91 7.35 -18.04 -10.77
N LEU A 92 7.94 -16.94 -11.23
CA LEU A 92 7.86 -15.62 -10.56
C LEU A 92 7.05 -14.62 -11.40
N ASP A 93 6.15 -15.12 -12.25
CA ASP A 93 5.26 -14.30 -13.06
C ASP A 93 4.26 -13.58 -12.13
N ASN A 94 3.86 -12.35 -12.49
CA ASN A 94 3.05 -11.45 -11.64
C ASN A 94 3.72 -11.10 -10.29
N ILE A 95 5.04 -11.22 -10.16
CA ILE A 95 5.79 -10.74 -8.98
C ILE A 95 6.73 -9.62 -9.40
N SER A 96 6.57 -8.47 -8.75
CA SER A 96 7.44 -7.30 -8.89
C SER A 96 8.25 -7.10 -7.61
N PHE A 97 9.53 -6.74 -7.73
CA PHE A 97 10.41 -6.48 -6.58
C PHE A 97 10.71 -4.98 -6.48
N LEU A 98 10.63 -4.45 -5.26
CA LEU A 98 10.91 -3.06 -4.93
C LEU A 98 11.94 -3.02 -3.80
N GLU A 99 13.18 -2.66 -4.13
CA GLU A 99 14.25 -2.51 -3.13
C GLU A 99 14.10 -1.16 -2.41
N VAL A 100 13.67 -1.20 -1.15
CA VAL A 100 13.29 -0.01 -0.37
C VAL A 100 13.46 -0.29 1.14
N PRO A 101 13.97 0.66 1.94
CA PRO A 101 14.05 0.50 3.39
C PRO A 101 12.66 0.53 4.03
N PHE A 102 12.49 -0.24 5.12
CA PHE A 102 11.27 -0.30 5.92
C PHE A 102 11.63 -0.58 7.38
N ASN A 103 10.77 -0.18 8.32
CA ASN A 103 10.97 -0.45 9.75
C ASN A 103 10.20 -1.70 10.23
N SER A 104 9.15 -2.12 9.52
CA SER A 104 8.35 -3.27 9.93
C SER A 104 7.53 -3.94 8.81
N ILE A 105 7.10 -5.17 9.09
CA ILE A 105 6.21 -5.97 8.24
C ILE A 105 4.79 -5.41 8.10
N TRP A 106 4.41 -4.42 8.90
CA TRP A 106 3.03 -3.94 9.00
C TRP A 106 2.66 -2.99 7.85
N GLY A 107 2.91 -3.39 6.60
CA GLY A 107 2.54 -2.66 5.39
C GLY A 107 1.08 -2.27 5.34
N ARG A 108 0.24 -2.99 6.09
CA ARG A 108 -1.16 -2.69 6.26
C ARG A 108 -1.47 -1.44 7.11
N ASP A 109 -0.59 -1.12 8.05
CA ASP A 109 -0.75 0.00 8.98
C ASP A 109 -0.23 1.32 8.39
N TYR A 110 0.85 1.25 7.61
CA TYR A 110 1.48 2.41 6.99
C TYR A 110 1.21 2.56 5.49
N GLY A 111 0.71 1.52 4.81
CA GLY A 111 0.37 1.59 3.39
C GLY A 111 -0.72 2.61 3.09
N ALA A 112 -0.71 3.12 1.86
CA ALA A 112 -1.78 3.97 1.35
C ALA A 112 -3.13 3.24 1.35
N GLU A 113 -4.21 4.01 1.27
CA GLU A 113 -5.56 3.54 0.88
C GLU A 113 -5.89 3.95 -0.56
N SER A 114 -6.82 3.24 -1.18
CA SER A 114 -7.28 3.57 -2.53
C SER A 114 -8.46 4.53 -2.53
N MET A 115 -8.41 5.46 -3.47
CA MET A 115 -9.37 6.54 -3.60
C MET A 115 -9.76 6.74 -5.08
N TYR A 116 -11.06 6.69 -5.35
CA TYR A 116 -11.62 6.83 -6.69
C TYR A 116 -12.44 8.10 -6.85
N LYS A 117 -12.19 8.76 -7.98
CA LYS A 117 -13.00 9.83 -8.54
C LYS A 117 -14.04 9.24 -9.51
N ASN A 118 -15.24 9.82 -9.52
CA ASN A 118 -16.36 9.40 -10.36
C ASN A 118 -16.60 7.88 -10.29
N GLU A 119 -16.78 7.36 -9.07
CA GLU A 119 -16.98 5.95 -8.72
C GLU A 119 -15.79 5.01 -9.01
N VAL A 120 -15.32 4.95 -10.25
CA VAL A 120 -14.26 4.03 -10.74
C VAL A 120 -13.39 4.59 -11.88
N ASP A 121 -13.64 5.82 -12.33
CA ASP A 121 -13.03 6.44 -13.54
C ASP A 121 -11.54 6.78 -13.38
N SER A 122 -11.16 7.39 -12.26
CA SER A 122 -9.78 7.79 -12.00
C SER A 122 -9.39 7.45 -10.58
N LEU A 123 -8.21 6.87 -10.47
CA LEU A 123 -7.66 6.28 -9.27
C LEU A 123 -6.54 7.14 -8.68
N PHE A 124 -6.52 7.19 -7.34
CA PHE A 124 -5.54 7.91 -6.54
C PHE A 124 -5.18 7.10 -5.29
N LEU A 125 -4.00 7.34 -4.74
CA LEU A 125 -3.66 6.93 -3.38
C LEU A 125 -4.02 8.03 -2.38
N LEU A 126 -4.40 7.61 -1.17
CA LEU A 126 -4.48 8.45 0.02
C LEU A 126 -3.47 7.96 1.05
N ASP A 127 -2.67 8.88 1.57
CA ASP A 127 -1.57 8.64 2.48
C ASP A 127 -1.70 9.58 3.70
N TRP A 128 -1.37 9.07 4.89
CA TRP A 128 -1.51 9.76 6.18
C TRP A 128 -0.23 9.66 7.00
N ILE A 129 -0.15 10.48 8.05
CA ILE A 129 0.97 10.44 8.99
C ILE A 129 0.83 9.18 9.85
N TYR A 130 1.71 8.19 9.66
CA TYR A 130 1.62 6.93 10.37
C TYR A 130 1.77 7.15 11.90
N ASN A 131 0.88 6.56 12.69
CA ASN A 131 0.84 6.78 14.14
C ASN A 131 1.92 6.03 14.94
N ARG A 132 3.11 5.84 14.37
CA ARG A 132 4.33 5.31 14.99
C ARG A 132 5.54 6.10 14.50
N PRO A 133 6.58 6.30 15.33
CA PRO A 133 7.81 6.99 14.90
C PRO A 133 8.67 6.04 14.05
N ARG A 134 8.19 5.69 12.86
CA ARG A 134 8.81 4.76 11.90
C ARG A 134 8.88 5.42 10.53
N PRO A 135 9.95 6.20 10.26
CA PRO A 135 10.00 7.07 9.09
C PRO A 135 10.13 6.31 7.76
N GLU A 136 10.66 5.08 7.76
CA GLU A 136 10.81 4.29 6.55
C GLU A 136 9.49 3.60 6.19
N ASP A 137 8.78 3.05 7.19
CA ASP A 137 7.38 2.61 7.05
C ASP A 137 6.51 3.73 6.47
N ASP A 138 6.65 4.96 6.98
CA ASP A 138 5.85 6.12 6.58
C ASP A 138 6.19 6.70 5.19
N ALA A 139 7.35 6.32 4.62
CA ALA A 139 7.77 6.72 3.27
C ALA A 139 7.31 5.72 2.18
N MET A 140 6.83 4.54 2.59
CA MET A 140 6.39 3.48 1.68
C MET A 140 5.22 3.89 0.76
N PRO A 141 4.15 4.59 1.23
CA PRO A 141 3.05 5.05 0.36
C PRO A 141 3.51 5.80 -0.88
N LEU A 142 4.37 6.80 -0.71
CA LEU A 142 4.89 7.61 -1.80
C LEU A 142 5.82 6.80 -2.73
N THR A 143 6.57 5.84 -2.18
CA THR A 143 7.44 4.98 -2.98
C THR A 143 6.63 4.03 -3.87
N ILE A 144 5.58 3.41 -3.32
CA ILE A 144 4.64 2.57 -4.06
C ILE A 144 3.86 3.39 -5.11
N ALA A 145 3.43 4.61 -4.77
CA ALA A 145 2.80 5.54 -5.72
C ALA A 145 3.66 5.77 -6.96
N ASN A 146 4.94 6.08 -6.74
CA ASN A 146 5.90 6.34 -7.81
C ASN A 146 6.22 5.07 -8.62
N PHE A 147 6.31 3.91 -7.97
CA PHE A 147 6.54 2.62 -8.65
C PHE A 147 5.39 2.26 -9.60
N LEU A 148 4.14 2.43 -9.14
CA LEU A 148 2.93 2.21 -9.94
C LEU A 148 2.62 3.35 -10.93
N GLY A 149 3.33 4.48 -10.85
CA GLY A 149 3.10 5.65 -11.69
C GLY A 149 1.80 6.42 -11.39
N LEU A 150 1.30 6.33 -10.15
CA LEU A 150 -0.04 6.77 -9.78
C LEU A 150 -0.07 7.98 -8.83
N PRO A 151 -1.06 8.88 -8.99
CA PRO A 151 -1.16 10.10 -8.19
C PRO A 151 -1.55 9.81 -6.74
N ILE A 152 -0.95 10.55 -5.80
CA ILE A 152 -1.11 10.36 -4.35
C ILE A 152 -1.47 11.67 -3.65
N PHE A 153 -2.43 11.62 -2.73
CA PHE A 153 -2.76 12.69 -1.80
C PHE A 153 -2.18 12.36 -0.43
N ALA A 154 -1.51 13.32 0.21
CA ALA A 154 -0.91 13.14 1.53
C ALA A 154 -1.53 14.11 2.55
N THR A 155 -2.05 13.57 3.66
CA THR A 155 -2.55 14.37 4.79
C THR A 155 -1.39 14.79 5.70
N SER A 156 -0.33 15.35 5.12
CA SER A 156 0.95 15.65 5.78
C SER A 156 1.16 17.11 6.15
N GLU A 157 0.34 18.04 5.65
CA GLU A 157 0.48 19.48 5.89
C GLU A 157 -0.76 20.09 6.55
N ALA A 158 -0.53 21.02 7.47
CA ALA A 158 -1.60 21.76 8.13
C ALA A 158 -2.38 22.63 7.12
N PRO A 159 -3.72 22.75 7.24
CA PRO A 159 -4.57 22.32 8.36
C PRO A 159 -5.13 20.90 8.21
N TYR A 160 -4.62 20.11 7.26
CA TYR A 160 -5.13 18.78 6.92
C TYR A 160 -4.17 17.67 7.41
N ASP A 161 -3.36 17.92 8.43
CA ASP A 161 -2.46 16.93 8.99
C ASP A 161 -3.22 15.87 9.81
N ILE A 162 -3.34 14.67 9.26
CA ILE A 162 -4.07 13.56 9.89
C ILE A 162 -3.07 12.45 10.26
N VAL A 163 -3.04 12.11 11.54
CA VAL A 163 -2.23 11.02 12.09
C VAL A 163 -3.10 9.78 12.25
N HIS A 164 -2.78 8.70 11.51
CA HIS A 164 -3.61 7.50 11.46
C HIS A 164 -2.83 6.18 11.29
N THR A 165 -3.54 5.06 11.14
CA THR A 165 -3.00 3.76 10.74
C THR A 165 -4.07 2.99 9.96
N GLY A 166 -3.67 2.32 8.87
CA GLY A 166 -4.58 1.59 7.98
C GLY A 166 -5.31 0.46 8.67
N GLY A 167 -4.65 -0.25 9.59
CA GLY A 167 -5.27 -1.28 10.43
C GLY A 167 -6.37 -0.77 11.38
N ASN A 168 -6.55 0.55 11.51
CA ASN A 168 -7.64 1.19 12.26
C ASN A 168 -8.55 2.02 11.34
N SER A 169 -8.33 2.05 10.03
CA SER A 169 -9.16 2.82 9.10
C SER A 169 -10.44 2.05 8.80
N TRP A 170 -11.55 2.77 8.99
CA TRP A 170 -12.99 2.46 8.81
C TRP A 170 -13.66 2.37 7.39
N PRO A 171 -12.99 2.46 6.20
CA PRO A 171 -13.68 2.65 4.92
C PRO A 171 -14.38 1.39 4.39
N MET A 172 -15.58 1.55 3.84
CA MET A 172 -16.21 0.63 2.88
C MET A 172 -16.77 1.45 1.72
N ALA A 173 -17.00 0.82 0.57
CA ALA A 173 -17.97 1.30 -0.41
C ALA A 173 -19.29 1.67 0.30
N LEU A 174 -19.88 2.83 -0.03
CA LEU A 174 -20.84 3.51 0.86
C LEU A 174 -22.26 2.90 0.85
N GLU A 175 -22.39 1.65 1.29
CA GLU A 175 -23.56 1.13 1.99
C GLU A 175 -23.14 0.50 3.34
N ARG A 176 -23.23 1.30 4.42
CA ARG A 176 -23.30 0.90 5.86
C ARG A 176 -22.02 0.54 6.64
N ARG A 177 -21.40 1.60 7.19
CA ARG A 177 -20.62 1.68 8.47
C ARG A 177 -19.56 0.59 8.78
N SER A 178 -18.30 1.05 8.79
CA SER A 178 -17.04 0.39 9.18
C SER A 178 -16.58 -0.83 8.35
N ALA A 179 -15.44 -0.70 7.64
CA ALA A 179 -14.57 -1.81 7.24
C ALA A 179 -13.08 -1.42 7.36
N VAL A 180 -12.19 -2.38 7.23
CA VAL A 180 -10.74 -2.18 7.26
C VAL A 180 -10.27 -2.63 5.85
N THR A 181 -9.22 -2.03 5.24
CA THR A 181 -8.21 -2.70 4.37
C THR A 181 -7.82 -2.18 2.97
N TRP A 182 -6.47 -1.97 2.83
CA TRP A 182 -5.54 -1.98 1.69
C TRP A 182 -5.90 -1.19 0.41
N SER A 183 -4.95 -0.34 -0.05
CA SER A 183 -5.02 0.25 -1.40
C SER A 183 -4.89 -0.75 -2.53
N MET A 184 -5.65 -0.48 -3.58
CA MET A 184 -6.26 -1.46 -4.47
C MET A 184 -6.68 -0.76 -5.76
N MET A 185 -5.82 -0.89 -6.75
CA MET A 185 -5.77 0.02 -7.90
C MET A 185 -6.53 -0.55 -9.11
N ARG A 186 -7.12 0.31 -9.93
CA ARG A 186 -7.69 0.04 -11.27
C ARG A 186 -7.19 1.09 -12.25
N THR A 187 -6.65 0.62 -13.35
CA THR A 187 -6.38 1.38 -14.57
C THR A 187 -6.78 0.52 -15.76
N ASP A 188 -8.00 0.69 -16.24
CA ASP A 188 -8.38 0.09 -17.52
C ASP A 188 -7.63 0.82 -18.64
N PRO A 189 -6.87 0.14 -19.51
CA PRO A 189 -6.48 0.74 -20.78
C PRO A 189 -7.75 0.96 -21.60
N MET A 190 -7.89 2.13 -22.24
CA MET A 190 -9.06 2.44 -23.07
C MET A 190 -9.16 1.46 -24.26
N GLU A 191 -9.99 0.43 -24.10
CA GLU A 191 -10.27 -0.52 -25.17
C GLU A 191 -11.20 0.12 -26.21
N ASN A 192 -10.59 0.66 -27.27
CA ASN A 192 -11.32 1.21 -28.40
C ASN A 192 -12.02 0.09 -29.19
N SER A 193 -13.26 -0.21 -28.78
CA SER A 193 -14.13 -1.21 -29.39
C SER A 193 -14.30 -0.99 -30.90
N THR A 194 -13.59 -1.79 -31.71
CA THR A 194 -13.97 -2.08 -33.09
C THR A 194 -13.90 -3.58 -33.34
N ARG A 195 -15.08 -4.23 -33.28
CA ARG A 195 -15.28 -5.58 -33.82
C ARG A 195 -14.98 -5.58 -35.32
N PRO A 196 -14.39 -6.67 -35.81
CA PRO A 196 -15.16 -7.57 -36.67
C PRO A 196 -15.50 -8.90 -35.97
#